data_AF-A0A367F7R7-F1
#
_entry.id   AF-A0A367F7R7-F1
#
_cell.length_a   1.000
_cell.length_b   1.000
_cell.length_c   1.000
_cell.angle_alpha   90.00
_cell.angle_beta   90.00
_cell.angle_gamma   90.00
#
_symmetry.space_group_name_H-M   'P 1'
#
loop_
_entity.id
_entity.type
_entity.pdbx_description
1 polymer ?
#
loop_
_entity_poly.entity_id
_entity_poly.type
_entity_poly.pdbx_seq_one_letter_code
_entity_poly.pdbx_strand_id
1 'polypeptide(L)'
;MFDADQIKELKRQIGDQVEAGRVELDKLVAEAKSLAGSVKVIKPRSATSVALMASDGGNNKVAFNPFYLQVVRVVDSKGKELCLEVVSPLSDIEELGRRQFNADGSPRTALGKLMNGLGVTTLKELSPMMSGKSSSWVLVFRDLCEWATLYDLICHRDYATDTLIVRDGLLRSKIFAKDYFVQMGHLMHEAIMQTWERDRCRVWLVGLAKKTQVLEYYRLAISLSAVLDNGTPCFVKVPKQMLDVYQWDEYTRDVDDKGVGEDPKFNFGSMHFVRFGPYSGDPIWTVDIMSRQDKDAQAIFGYLQADAVAGFPIPFYPNCIQQADSFSRVADIDLDIIEDNLVDAIREQVGETKAPVVDALRLASDVAARRYE
;
A
#
# COMPACT_ATOMS: atom_id res chain seq x y z
N MET A 1 -7.49 1.51 37.73
CA MET A 1 -6.03 1.64 37.88
C MET A 1 -5.57 0.43 38.68
N PHE A 2 -4.53 -0.29 38.26
CA PHE A 2 -4.06 -1.45 39.00
C PHE A 2 -3.44 -1.02 40.35
N ASP A 3 -3.73 -1.75 41.43
CA ASP A 3 -3.09 -1.55 42.72
C ASP A 3 -1.68 -2.17 42.79
N ALA A 4 -0.96 -1.91 43.88
CA ALA A 4 0.44 -2.34 44.03
C ALA A 4 0.63 -3.86 44.03
N ASP A 5 -0.34 -4.62 44.54
CA ASP A 5 -0.26 -6.08 44.60
C ASP A 5 -0.68 -6.71 43.27
N GLN A 6 -1.66 -6.11 42.58
CA GLN A 6 -2.00 -6.43 41.20
C GLN A 6 -0.81 -6.20 40.25
N ILE A 7 -0.04 -5.12 40.43
CA ILE A 7 1.16 -4.85 39.61
C ILE A 7 2.26 -5.91 39.86
N LYS A 8 2.46 -6.36 41.10
CA LYS A 8 3.45 -7.40 41.42
C LYS A 8 3.06 -8.74 40.79
N GLU A 9 1.80 -9.13 40.93
CA GLU A 9 1.29 -10.37 40.34
C GLU A 9 1.36 -10.31 38.81
N LEU A 10 1.00 -9.16 38.21
CA LEU A 10 1.12 -8.96 36.77
C LEU A 10 2.58 -9.10 36.29
N LYS A 11 3.56 -8.53 37.01
CA LYS A 11 4.99 -8.70 36.69
C LYS A 11 5.43 -10.16 36.75
N ARG A 12 4.96 -10.91 37.75
CA ARG A 12 5.25 -12.35 37.89
C ARG A 12 4.68 -13.13 36.71
N GLN A 13 3.40 -12.93 36.39
CA GLN A 13 2.74 -13.59 35.27
C GLN A 13 3.39 -13.25 33.93
N ILE A 14 3.77 -11.98 33.71
CA ILE A 14 4.51 -11.58 32.50
C ILE A 14 5.87 -12.32 32.43
N GLY A 15 6.60 -12.41 33.54
CA GLY A 15 7.86 -13.15 33.61
C GLY A 15 7.71 -14.63 33.24
N ASP A 16 6.70 -15.30 33.79
CA ASP A 16 6.39 -16.70 33.49
C ASP A 16 6.07 -16.90 31.98
N GLN A 17 5.30 -15.98 31.39
CA GLN A 17 4.98 -16.03 29.96
C GLN A 17 6.20 -15.77 29.06
N VAL A 18 7.09 -14.86 29.47
CA VAL A 18 8.35 -14.58 28.74
C VAL A 18 9.28 -15.79 28.77
N GLU A 19 9.42 -16.47 29.92
CA GLU A 19 10.25 -17.67 30.02
C GLU A 19 9.66 -18.83 29.18
N ALA A 20 8.33 -19.00 29.20
CA ALA A 20 7.66 -19.98 28.34
C ALA A 20 7.90 -19.72 26.84
N GLY A 21 8.00 -18.45 26.44
CA GLY A 21 8.27 -18.02 25.06
C GLY A 21 9.73 -18.11 24.62
N ARG A 22 10.67 -18.43 25.53
CA ARG A 22 12.12 -18.40 25.25
C ARG A 22 12.56 -19.34 24.13
N VAL A 23 11.98 -20.55 24.08
CA VAL A 23 12.30 -21.55 23.04
C VAL A 23 11.95 -21.03 21.64
N GLU A 24 10.81 -20.35 21.50
CA GLU A 24 10.44 -19.73 20.22
C GLU A 24 11.38 -18.58 19.88
N LEU A 25 11.73 -17.72 20.85
CA LEU A 25 12.69 -16.64 20.61
C LEU A 25 14.05 -17.16 20.14
N ASP A 26 14.59 -18.21 20.77
CA ASP A 26 15.87 -18.82 20.39
C ASP A 26 15.82 -19.38 18.96
N LYS A 27 14.69 -19.99 18.57
CA LYS A 27 14.44 -20.44 17.20
C LYS A 27 14.44 -19.26 16.22
N LEU A 28 13.69 -18.19 16.50
CA LEU A 28 13.64 -17.01 15.63
C LEU A 28 15.02 -16.34 15.49
N VAL A 29 15.81 -16.29 16.57
CA VAL A 29 17.18 -15.78 16.54
C VAL A 29 18.08 -16.66 15.68
N ALA A 30 17.95 -17.98 15.75
CA ALA A 30 18.70 -18.90 14.90
C ALA A 30 18.35 -18.72 13.41
N GLU A 31 17.06 -18.57 13.08
CA GLU A 31 16.59 -18.28 11.73
C GLU A 31 17.11 -16.92 11.23
N ALA A 32 17.05 -15.86 12.05
CA ALA A 32 17.60 -14.55 11.70
C ALA A 32 19.12 -14.60 11.46
N LYS A 33 19.87 -15.36 12.27
CA LYS A 33 21.32 -15.57 12.07
C LYS A 33 21.65 -16.27 10.75
N SER A 34 20.76 -17.14 10.26
CA SER A 34 20.96 -17.81 8.97
C SER A 34 21.02 -16.83 7.78
N LEU A 35 20.48 -15.62 7.94
CA LEU A 35 20.53 -14.56 6.93
C LEU A 35 21.94 -14.00 6.69
N ALA A 36 22.85 -14.12 7.68
CA ALA A 36 24.14 -13.43 7.68
C ALA A 36 24.97 -13.66 6.41
N GLY A 37 24.98 -14.89 5.88
CA GLY A 37 25.73 -15.24 4.67
C GLY A 37 25.15 -14.63 3.38
N SER A 38 23.92 -14.13 3.40
CA SER A 38 23.19 -13.58 2.26
C SER A 38 23.02 -12.06 2.31
N VAL A 39 23.46 -11.41 3.39
CA VAL A 39 23.39 -9.95 3.53
C VAL A 39 24.30 -9.28 2.52
N LYS A 40 23.77 -8.31 1.78
CA LYS A 40 24.49 -7.52 0.79
C LYS A 40 24.54 -6.06 1.20
N VAL A 41 25.72 -5.46 1.10
CA VAL A 41 25.90 -4.02 1.26
C VAL A 41 25.31 -3.30 0.05
N ILE A 42 24.52 -2.25 0.30
CA ILE A 42 23.98 -1.39 -0.75
C ILE A 42 25.13 -0.55 -1.33
N LYS A 43 25.22 -0.51 -2.65
CA LYS A 43 26.12 0.39 -3.38
C LYS A 43 25.28 1.57 -3.86
N PRO A 44 25.51 2.80 -3.38
CA PRO A 44 24.73 3.95 -3.76
C PRO A 44 24.69 4.14 -5.28
N ARG A 45 23.53 4.51 -5.82
CA ARG A 45 23.34 4.87 -7.23
C ARG A 45 22.39 6.06 -7.34
N SER A 46 22.52 6.84 -8.41
CA SER A 46 21.60 7.95 -8.73
C SER A 46 20.69 7.57 -9.90
N ALA A 47 19.37 7.64 -9.70
CA ALA A 47 18.37 7.59 -10.77
C ALA A 47 17.09 8.33 -10.36
N THR A 48 16.17 8.49 -11.31
CA THR A 48 14.83 9.04 -11.08
C THR A 48 13.97 8.01 -10.35
N SER A 49 13.49 8.35 -9.16
CA SER A 49 12.49 7.56 -8.43
C SER A 49 11.14 8.27 -8.48
N VAL A 50 10.08 7.55 -8.77
CA VAL A 50 8.70 8.06 -8.81
C VAL A 50 7.85 7.15 -7.93
N ALA A 51 7.20 7.72 -6.92
CA ALA A 51 6.20 7.00 -6.14
C ALA A 51 4.78 7.38 -6.52
N LEU A 52 3.86 6.46 -6.20
CA LEU A 52 2.41 6.66 -6.26
C LEU A 52 1.83 6.48 -4.87
N MET A 53 0.86 7.33 -4.52
CA MET A 53 0.11 7.18 -3.29
C MET A 53 -1.37 7.50 -3.50
N ALA A 54 -2.22 6.62 -2.97
CA ALA A 54 -3.63 6.90 -2.80
C ALA A 54 -3.86 7.58 -1.45
N SER A 55 -4.81 8.51 -1.43
CA SER A 55 -5.24 9.25 -0.25
C SER A 55 -5.72 8.30 0.87
N ASP A 56 -5.18 8.43 2.08
CA ASP A 56 -5.48 7.53 3.20
C ASP A 56 -6.96 7.60 3.61
N GLY A 57 -7.58 6.44 3.86
CA GLY A 57 -9.03 6.29 4.07
C GLY A 57 -9.56 6.91 5.37
N GLY A 58 -8.67 7.30 6.29
CA GLY A 58 -9.05 8.05 7.49
C GLY A 58 -9.33 9.54 7.23
N ASN A 59 -8.63 10.14 6.26
CA ASN A 59 -8.61 11.59 6.07
C ASN A 59 -9.51 12.09 4.94
N ASN A 60 -10.20 11.23 4.18
CA ASN A 60 -11.03 11.69 3.04
C ASN A 60 -12.49 11.22 3.13
N LYS A 61 -13.00 11.07 4.36
CA LYS A 61 -14.40 10.74 4.61
C LYS A 61 -15.15 11.97 5.08
N VAL A 62 -16.23 12.28 4.40
CA VAL A 62 -17.14 13.38 4.74
C VAL A 62 -18.52 12.79 5.00
N ALA A 63 -19.18 13.24 6.07
CA ALA A 63 -20.44 12.66 6.50
C ALA A 63 -21.44 13.75 6.92
N PHE A 64 -22.64 13.66 6.34
CA PHE A 64 -23.82 14.36 6.83
C PHE A 64 -24.96 13.35 6.86
N ASN A 65 -25.22 12.76 8.03
CA ASN A 65 -26.08 11.59 8.16
C ASN A 65 -27.44 11.74 7.46
N PRO A 66 -27.88 10.75 6.66
CA PRO A 66 -27.28 9.43 6.41
C PRO A 66 -26.28 9.39 5.24
N PHE A 67 -25.89 10.54 4.67
CA PHE A 67 -24.97 10.61 3.54
C PHE A 67 -23.51 10.49 3.99
N TYR A 68 -22.80 9.57 3.34
CA TYR A 68 -21.38 9.35 3.55
C TYR A 68 -20.68 9.37 2.20
N LEU A 69 -19.66 10.20 2.08
CA LEU A 69 -18.81 10.30 0.91
C LEU A 69 -17.38 9.90 1.28
N GLN A 70 -16.70 9.26 0.35
CA GLN A 70 -15.28 9.01 0.38
C GLN A 70 -14.66 9.53 -0.91
N VAL A 71 -13.67 10.39 -0.77
CA VAL A 71 -12.85 10.84 -1.90
C VAL A 71 -11.70 9.85 -2.09
N VAL A 72 -11.56 9.39 -3.32
CA VAL A 72 -10.46 8.54 -3.78
C VAL A 72 -9.58 9.40 -4.67
N ARG A 73 -8.40 9.75 -4.18
CA ARG A 73 -7.42 10.53 -4.91
C ARG A 73 -6.10 9.78 -4.99
N VAL A 74 -5.56 9.62 -6.20
CA VAL A 74 -4.24 9.00 -6.42
C VAL A 74 -3.34 10.01 -7.12
N VAL A 75 -2.17 10.25 -6.53
CA VAL A 75 -1.19 11.22 -7.03
C VAL A 75 0.19 10.57 -7.14
N ASP A 76 1.05 11.13 -7.99
CA ASP A 76 2.48 10.81 -7.96
C ASP A 76 3.27 11.74 -7.04
N SER A 77 4.53 11.35 -6.79
CA SER A 77 5.51 12.12 -6.03
C SER A 77 5.85 13.51 -6.60
N LYS A 78 5.34 13.88 -7.79
CA LYS A 78 5.47 15.22 -8.38
C LYS A 78 4.17 16.03 -8.24
N GLY A 79 3.17 15.51 -7.55
CA GLY A 79 1.87 16.14 -7.34
C GLY A 79 0.93 16.04 -8.55
N LYS A 80 1.25 15.24 -9.57
CA LYS A 80 0.32 15.02 -10.68
C LYS A 80 -0.82 14.13 -10.19
N GLU A 81 -2.04 14.62 -10.35
CA GLU A 81 -3.24 13.84 -10.10
C GLU A 81 -3.45 12.80 -11.22
N LEU A 82 -3.68 11.56 -10.81
CA LEU A 82 -3.79 10.40 -11.69
C LEU A 82 -5.18 9.76 -11.62
N CYS A 83 -5.85 9.92 -10.49
CA CYS A 83 -7.23 9.50 -10.28
C CYS A 83 -7.87 10.44 -9.25
N LEU A 84 -9.10 10.86 -9.51
CA LEU A 84 -9.97 11.55 -8.56
C LEU A 84 -11.39 11.04 -8.77
N GLU A 85 -11.95 10.43 -7.73
CA GLU A 85 -13.29 9.85 -7.72
C GLU A 85 -13.97 10.16 -6.39
N VAL A 86 -15.29 10.31 -6.41
CA VAL A 86 -16.11 10.45 -5.21
C VAL A 86 -17.12 9.32 -5.17
N VAL A 87 -17.06 8.53 -4.11
CA VAL A 87 -17.86 7.32 -3.95
C VAL A 87 -18.55 7.29 -2.60
N SER A 88 -19.72 6.68 -2.54
CA SER A 88 -20.51 6.50 -1.33
C SER A 88 -20.84 5.01 -1.17
N PRO A 89 -21.05 4.50 0.06
CA PRO A 89 -21.66 3.18 0.25
C PRO A 89 -22.99 3.00 -0.50
N LEU A 90 -23.69 4.10 -0.82
CA LEU A 90 -24.93 4.13 -1.58
C LEU A 90 -24.73 4.17 -3.11
N SER A 91 -23.49 4.31 -3.60
CA SER A 91 -23.22 4.39 -5.04
C SER A 91 -23.53 3.06 -5.74
N ASP A 92 -24.06 3.16 -6.95
CA ASP A 92 -24.28 2.01 -7.84
C ASP A 92 -22.93 1.54 -8.42
N ILE A 93 -22.52 0.32 -8.05
CA ILE A 93 -21.26 -0.30 -8.46
C ILE A 93 -21.24 -0.60 -9.96
N GLU A 94 -22.38 -0.94 -10.56
CA GLU A 94 -22.43 -1.22 -12.00
C GLU A 94 -22.25 0.05 -12.82
N GLU A 95 -22.91 1.12 -12.41
CA GLU A 95 -22.75 2.44 -13.02
C GLU A 95 -21.32 2.97 -12.82
N LEU A 96 -20.73 2.77 -11.63
CA LEU A 96 -19.33 3.10 -11.37
C LEU A 96 -18.37 2.34 -12.29
N GLY A 97 -18.66 1.07 -12.57
CA GLY A 97 -17.90 0.26 -13.53
C GLY A 97 -18.06 0.74 -14.97
N ARG A 98 -19.29 1.08 -15.40
CA ARG A 98 -19.55 1.61 -16.75
C ARG A 98 -18.81 2.91 -17.02
N ARG A 99 -18.71 3.80 -16.03
CA ARG A 99 -18.00 5.09 -16.14
C ARG A 99 -16.51 4.97 -16.46
N GLN A 100 -15.92 3.79 -16.24
CA GLN A 100 -14.52 3.51 -16.55
C GLN A 100 -14.26 3.38 -18.06
N PHE A 101 -15.32 3.29 -18.87
CA PHE A 101 -15.27 3.12 -20.33
C PHE A 101 -16.02 4.23 -21.06
N ASN A 102 -15.63 4.45 -22.32
CA ASN A 102 -16.37 5.29 -23.26
C ASN A 102 -17.56 4.50 -23.85
N ALA A 103 -18.45 5.20 -24.55
CA ALA A 103 -19.62 4.59 -25.18
C ALA A 103 -19.26 3.55 -26.27
N ASP A 104 -18.06 3.63 -26.86
CA ASP A 104 -17.52 2.66 -27.83
C ASP A 104 -16.84 1.44 -27.17
N GLY A 105 -16.84 1.37 -25.83
CA GLY A 105 -16.18 0.32 -25.06
C GLY A 105 -14.68 0.53 -24.85
N SER A 106 -14.09 1.60 -25.39
CA SER A 106 -12.67 1.91 -25.14
C SER A 106 -12.45 2.36 -23.69
N PRO A 107 -11.31 2.01 -23.07
CA PRO A 107 -11.05 2.38 -21.68
C PRO A 107 -10.81 3.89 -21.54
N ARG A 108 -11.55 4.52 -20.62
CA ARG A 108 -11.48 5.97 -20.35
C ARG A 108 -10.52 6.30 -19.22
N THR A 109 -10.52 5.50 -18.16
CA THR A 109 -9.75 5.74 -16.93
C THR A 109 -8.61 4.73 -16.77
N ALA A 110 -7.73 4.96 -15.79
CA ALA A 110 -6.71 3.97 -15.42
C ALA A 110 -7.33 2.62 -15.04
N LEU A 111 -8.46 2.63 -14.30
CA LEU A 111 -9.19 1.42 -13.93
C LEU A 111 -9.82 0.73 -15.13
N GLY A 112 -10.38 1.50 -16.07
CA GLY A 112 -10.87 0.95 -17.34
C GLY A 112 -9.75 0.28 -18.15
N LYS A 113 -8.55 0.88 -18.19
CA LYS A 113 -7.38 0.30 -18.87
C LYS A 113 -6.92 -1.01 -18.23
N LEU A 114 -6.89 -1.07 -16.89
CA LEU A 114 -6.61 -2.30 -16.16
C LEU A 114 -7.66 -3.38 -16.45
N MET A 115 -8.95 -3.04 -16.34
CA MET A 115 -10.06 -3.95 -16.63
C MET A 115 -9.98 -4.49 -18.06
N ASN A 116 -9.74 -3.62 -19.04
CA ASN A 116 -9.55 -3.99 -20.44
C ASN A 116 -8.35 -4.92 -20.63
N GLY A 117 -7.21 -4.61 -20.00
CA GLY A 117 -6.01 -5.46 -20.05
C GLY A 117 -6.23 -6.87 -19.49
N LEU A 118 -7.09 -6.99 -18.48
CA LEU A 118 -7.47 -8.26 -17.86
C LEU A 118 -8.67 -8.96 -18.54
N GLY A 119 -9.26 -8.35 -19.59
CA GLY A 119 -10.44 -8.88 -20.26
C GLY A 119 -11.70 -8.89 -19.39
N VAL A 120 -11.80 -7.98 -18.42
CA VAL A 120 -12.91 -7.86 -17.47
C VAL A 120 -13.77 -6.65 -17.81
N THR A 121 -15.10 -6.78 -17.67
CA THR A 121 -16.03 -5.69 -18.04
C THR A 121 -16.74 -5.07 -16.83
N THR A 122 -16.77 -5.76 -15.69
CA THR A 122 -17.44 -5.26 -14.47
C THR A 122 -16.53 -5.26 -13.24
N LEU A 123 -16.78 -4.36 -12.29
CA LEU A 123 -16.01 -4.28 -11.04
C LEU A 123 -16.16 -5.55 -10.17
N LYS A 124 -17.33 -6.19 -10.24
CA LYS A 124 -17.62 -7.43 -9.50
C LYS A 124 -16.88 -8.64 -10.07
N GLU A 125 -16.65 -8.67 -11.38
CA GLU A 125 -15.76 -9.65 -12.01
C GLU A 125 -14.31 -9.42 -11.58
N LEU A 126 -13.86 -8.16 -11.53
CA LEU A 126 -12.50 -7.81 -11.15
C LEU A 126 -12.21 -8.14 -9.68
N SER A 127 -13.18 -7.90 -8.79
CA SER A 127 -13.06 -8.13 -7.35
C SER A 127 -14.37 -8.70 -6.77
N PRO A 128 -14.32 -9.83 -6.05
CA PRO A 128 -15.51 -10.38 -5.40
C PRO A 128 -16.02 -9.48 -4.26
N MET A 129 -15.17 -8.58 -3.76
CA MET A 129 -15.51 -7.65 -2.68
C MET A 129 -16.33 -6.45 -3.19
N MET A 130 -16.36 -6.21 -4.51
CA MET A 130 -17.19 -5.20 -5.17
C MET A 130 -18.64 -5.71 -5.36
N SER A 131 -19.25 -6.15 -4.26
CA SER A 131 -20.58 -6.80 -4.27
C SER A 131 -21.69 -5.97 -3.64
N GLY A 132 -21.38 -4.80 -3.07
CA GLY A 132 -22.37 -3.92 -2.42
C GLY A 132 -22.93 -4.45 -1.10
N LYS A 133 -22.55 -5.66 -0.66
CA LYS A 133 -23.06 -6.30 0.56
C LYS A 133 -22.58 -5.64 1.86
N SER A 134 -21.48 -4.89 1.79
CA SER A 134 -20.85 -4.20 2.92
C SER A 134 -20.35 -2.84 2.43
N SER A 135 -20.47 -1.80 3.25
CA SER A 135 -19.90 -0.47 2.95
C SER A 135 -18.37 -0.47 2.79
N SER A 136 -17.69 -1.54 3.19
CA SER A 136 -16.25 -1.72 2.99
C SER A 136 -15.81 -1.80 1.53
N TRP A 137 -16.74 -1.99 0.58
CA TRP A 137 -16.41 -2.02 -0.86
C TRP A 137 -15.76 -0.70 -1.32
N VAL A 138 -16.08 0.42 -0.67
CA VAL A 138 -15.51 1.74 -0.98
C VAL A 138 -13.98 1.77 -0.75
N LEU A 139 -13.50 1.08 0.29
CA LEU A 139 -12.06 0.91 0.54
C LEU A 139 -11.41 0.03 -0.53
N VAL A 140 -12.11 -1.04 -0.96
CA VAL A 140 -11.63 -1.90 -2.06
C VAL A 140 -11.56 -1.13 -3.36
N PHE A 141 -12.54 -0.29 -3.66
CA PHE A 141 -12.54 0.55 -4.86
C PHE A 141 -11.33 1.49 -4.87
N ARG A 142 -11.02 2.13 -3.75
CA ARG A 142 -9.79 2.94 -3.60
C ARG A 142 -8.53 2.12 -3.93
N ASP A 143 -8.41 0.93 -3.36
CA ASP A 143 -7.23 0.07 -3.60
C ASP A 143 -7.16 -0.35 -5.07
N LEU A 144 -8.29 -0.64 -5.72
CA LEU A 144 -8.36 -0.91 -7.16
C LEU A 144 -7.90 0.29 -8.00
N CYS A 145 -8.30 1.51 -7.64
CA CYS A 145 -7.84 2.74 -8.29
C CYS A 145 -6.32 2.95 -8.16
N GLU A 146 -5.73 2.61 -7.00
CA GLU A 146 -4.29 2.66 -6.79
C GLU A 146 -3.55 1.66 -7.69
N TRP A 147 -3.99 0.40 -7.70
CA TRP A 147 -3.42 -0.64 -8.56
C TRP A 147 -3.58 -0.31 -10.05
N ALA A 148 -4.73 0.20 -10.44
CA ALA A 148 -5.00 0.64 -11.80
C ALA A 148 -4.10 1.79 -12.23
N THR A 149 -3.84 2.74 -11.34
CA THR A 149 -2.92 3.86 -11.60
C THR A 149 -1.49 3.36 -11.77
N LEU A 150 -1.06 2.41 -10.93
CA LEU A 150 0.23 1.75 -11.09
C LEU A 150 0.34 1.00 -12.43
N TYR A 151 -0.72 0.29 -12.81
CA TYR A 151 -0.82 -0.40 -14.10
C TYR A 151 -0.71 0.58 -15.27
N ASP A 152 -1.45 1.69 -15.24
CA ASP A 152 -1.37 2.73 -16.28
C ASP A 152 0.03 3.35 -16.38
N LEU A 153 0.68 3.57 -15.23
CA LEU A 153 2.03 4.13 -15.18
C LEU A 153 3.06 3.20 -15.83
N ILE A 154 2.91 1.89 -15.69
CA ILE A 154 3.86 0.90 -16.24
C ILE A 154 3.54 0.57 -17.70
N CYS A 155 2.26 0.33 -18.02
CA CYS A 155 1.86 -0.23 -19.30
C CYS A 155 1.59 0.82 -20.40
N HIS A 156 1.34 2.08 -20.01
CA HIS A 156 0.81 3.08 -20.93
C HIS A 156 1.56 4.42 -20.89
N ARG A 157 2.67 4.51 -20.15
CA ARG A 157 3.53 5.71 -20.15
C ARG A 157 4.92 5.40 -20.65
N ASP A 158 5.48 6.38 -21.33
CA ASP A 158 6.85 6.32 -21.81
C ASP A 158 7.80 6.99 -20.82
N TYR A 159 9.02 6.43 -20.70
CA TYR A 159 10.07 6.93 -19.82
C TYR A 159 11.30 7.30 -20.64
N ALA A 160 11.79 8.52 -20.45
CA ALA A 160 12.99 9.01 -21.14
C ALA A 160 14.29 8.61 -20.45
N THR A 161 14.23 8.15 -19.19
CA THR A 161 15.39 7.78 -18.37
C THR A 161 15.04 6.62 -17.47
N ASP A 162 16.05 5.83 -17.09
CA ASP A 162 15.95 4.79 -16.08
C ASP A 162 15.13 5.26 -14.87
N THR A 163 14.03 4.55 -14.60
CA THR A 163 13.02 4.97 -13.61
C THR A 163 12.70 3.84 -12.64
N LEU A 164 12.77 4.15 -11.35
CA LEU A 164 12.29 3.28 -10.28
C LEU A 164 10.88 3.73 -9.85
N ILE A 165 9.90 2.85 -10.01
CA ILE A 165 8.52 3.06 -9.57
C ILE A 165 8.35 2.44 -8.18
N VAL A 166 7.91 3.25 -7.22
CA VAL A 166 7.78 2.87 -5.81
C VAL A 166 6.32 2.92 -5.37
N ARG A 167 5.78 1.80 -4.91
CA ARG A 167 4.44 1.72 -4.31
C ARG A 167 4.53 1.79 -2.78
N ASP A 168 3.65 2.57 -2.14
CA ASP A 168 3.40 2.45 -0.69
C ASP A 168 2.55 1.20 -0.40
N GLY A 169 3.19 0.14 0.07
CA GLY A 169 2.63 -1.18 0.25
C GLY A 169 3.30 -2.25 -0.60
N LEU A 170 3.22 -3.51 -0.15
CA LEU A 170 3.84 -4.67 -0.78
C LEU A 170 3.25 -5.01 -2.16
N LEU A 171 3.94 -5.80 -2.98
CA LEU A 171 3.44 -6.21 -4.30
C LEU A 171 2.49 -7.42 -4.19
N ARG A 172 1.52 -7.28 -3.28
CA ARG A 172 0.61 -8.34 -2.83
C ARG A 172 -0.79 -7.79 -2.56
N SER A 173 -1.81 -8.51 -3.01
CA SER A 173 -3.20 -8.10 -2.77
C SER A 173 -4.17 -9.27 -2.88
N LYS A 174 -5.17 -9.31 -1.98
CA LYS A 174 -6.27 -10.30 -1.96
C LYS A 174 -7.59 -9.74 -2.53
N ILE A 175 -7.59 -8.50 -3.01
CA ILE A 175 -8.84 -7.86 -3.45
C ILE A 175 -9.28 -8.35 -4.84
N PHE A 176 -8.37 -8.89 -5.64
CA PHE A 176 -8.65 -9.36 -6.99
C PHE A 176 -9.31 -10.74 -7.00
N ALA A 177 -10.21 -10.96 -7.96
CA ALA A 177 -10.78 -12.28 -8.21
C ALA A 177 -9.76 -13.19 -8.92
N LYS A 178 -9.87 -14.50 -8.69
CA LYS A 178 -9.10 -15.53 -9.40
C LYS A 178 -7.59 -15.24 -9.34
N ASP A 179 -6.91 -15.28 -10.47
CA ASP A 179 -5.50 -15.01 -10.70
C ASP A 179 -5.26 -13.64 -11.36
N TYR A 180 -6.27 -12.76 -11.42
CA TYR A 180 -6.16 -11.46 -12.11
C TYR A 180 -5.04 -10.57 -11.57
N PHE A 181 -4.70 -10.67 -10.28
CA PHE A 181 -3.57 -9.93 -9.71
C PHE A 181 -2.23 -10.37 -10.29
N VAL A 182 -2.04 -11.67 -10.49
CA VAL A 182 -0.83 -12.23 -11.10
C VAL A 182 -0.79 -11.95 -12.60
N GLN A 183 -1.93 -12.04 -13.29
CA GLN A 183 -2.04 -11.65 -14.69
C GLN A 183 -1.68 -10.16 -14.89
N MET A 184 -2.15 -9.27 -14.00
CA MET A 184 -1.75 -7.87 -14.01
C MET A 184 -0.22 -7.72 -13.85
N GLY A 185 0.39 -8.47 -12.93
CA GLY A 185 1.85 -8.50 -12.76
C GLY A 185 2.59 -8.97 -14.02
N HIS A 186 2.06 -9.96 -14.75
CA HIS A 186 2.61 -10.40 -16.03
C HIS A 186 2.55 -9.31 -17.11
N LEU A 187 1.40 -8.66 -17.27
CA LEU A 187 1.23 -7.56 -18.22
C LEU A 187 2.18 -6.39 -17.93
N MET A 188 2.34 -6.03 -16.65
CA MET A 188 3.33 -5.04 -16.21
C MET A 188 4.75 -5.46 -16.58
N HIS A 189 5.10 -6.73 -16.38
CA HIS A 189 6.43 -7.24 -16.70
C HIS A 189 6.73 -7.17 -18.20
N GLU A 190 5.76 -7.57 -19.02
CA GLU A 190 5.86 -7.50 -20.48
C GLU A 190 6.04 -6.06 -20.96
N ALA A 191 5.28 -5.10 -20.40
CA ALA A 191 5.43 -3.69 -20.73
C ALA A 191 6.81 -3.13 -20.34
N ILE A 192 7.36 -3.54 -19.20
CA ILE A 192 8.73 -3.16 -18.77
C ILE A 192 9.77 -3.70 -19.78
N MET A 193 9.61 -4.95 -20.23
CA MET A 193 10.53 -5.53 -21.23
C MET A 193 10.41 -4.81 -22.59
N GLN A 194 9.20 -4.50 -23.04
CA GLN A 194 8.97 -3.74 -24.27
C GLN A 194 9.59 -2.33 -24.20
N THR A 195 9.50 -1.66 -23.06
CA THR A 195 10.13 -0.35 -22.83
C THR A 195 11.65 -0.42 -23.00
N TRP A 196 12.27 -1.48 -22.48
CA TRP A 196 13.71 -1.71 -22.67
C TRP A 196 14.07 -1.99 -24.14
N GLU A 197 13.28 -2.78 -24.84
CA GLU A 197 13.53 -3.10 -26.26
C GLU A 197 13.40 -1.87 -27.16
N ARG A 198 12.39 -1.04 -26.90
CA ARG A 198 12.07 0.16 -27.71
C ARG A 198 13.00 1.33 -27.39
N ASP A 199 13.13 1.69 -26.11
CA ASP A 199 13.71 2.97 -25.70
C ASP A 199 15.08 2.81 -25.02
N ARG A 200 15.52 1.57 -24.75
CA ARG A 200 16.72 1.27 -23.95
C ARG A 200 16.70 1.94 -22.57
N CYS A 201 15.49 2.15 -22.04
CA CYS A 201 15.23 2.67 -20.72
C CYS A 201 14.85 1.51 -19.78
N ARG A 202 15.44 1.46 -18.60
CA ARG A 202 15.06 0.47 -17.58
C ARG A 202 13.98 1.00 -16.66
N VAL A 203 12.97 0.16 -16.42
CA VAL A 203 11.90 0.45 -15.46
C VAL A 203 11.90 -0.64 -14.40
N TRP A 204 11.90 -0.24 -13.13
CA TRP A 204 11.81 -1.17 -11.99
C TRP A 204 10.57 -0.88 -11.17
N LEU A 205 9.99 -1.92 -10.59
CA LEU A 205 8.86 -1.83 -9.68
C LEU A 205 9.22 -2.41 -8.32
N VAL A 206 8.96 -1.63 -7.28
CA VAL A 206 9.08 -2.05 -5.89
C VAL A 206 7.86 -1.66 -5.07
N GLY A 207 7.50 -2.49 -4.11
CA GLY A 207 6.53 -2.18 -3.07
C GLY A 207 7.21 -2.08 -1.71
N LEU A 208 6.94 -1.03 -0.95
CA LEU A 208 7.63 -0.78 0.31
C LEU A 208 6.63 -0.57 1.44
N ALA A 209 6.77 -1.30 2.55
CA ALA A 209 5.82 -1.28 3.65
C ALA A 209 6.47 -0.81 4.97
N LYS A 210 5.80 0.12 5.67
CA LYS A 210 6.22 0.63 6.99
C LYS A 210 6.14 -0.44 8.08
N LYS A 211 5.19 -1.36 7.96
CA LYS A 211 4.96 -2.47 8.90
C LYS A 211 4.53 -3.69 8.12
N THR A 212 5.09 -4.85 8.46
CA THR A 212 4.69 -6.15 7.93
C THR A 212 4.64 -7.16 9.05
N GLN A 213 3.79 -8.18 8.90
CA GLN A 213 3.67 -9.23 9.91
C GLN A 213 5.01 -9.96 10.13
N VAL A 214 5.76 -10.20 9.05
CA VAL A 214 7.07 -10.87 9.12
C VAL A 214 8.09 -9.99 9.86
N LEU A 215 8.19 -8.70 9.51
CA LEU A 215 9.14 -7.82 10.18
C LEU A 215 8.81 -7.66 11.67
N GLU A 216 7.54 -7.48 12.03
CA GLU A 216 7.13 -7.36 13.44
C GLU A 216 7.38 -8.66 14.21
N TYR A 217 7.11 -9.82 13.62
CA TYR A 217 7.34 -11.12 14.25
C TYR A 217 8.84 -11.39 14.49
N TYR A 218 9.70 -11.05 13.53
CA TYR A 218 11.15 -11.26 13.63
C TYR A 218 11.92 -10.08 14.21
N ARG A 219 11.27 -8.96 14.57
CA ARG A 219 11.94 -7.70 14.92
C ARG A 219 12.98 -7.87 16.02
N LEU A 220 12.57 -8.50 17.12
CA LEU A 220 13.45 -8.75 18.27
C LEU A 220 14.59 -9.71 17.88
N ALA A 221 14.29 -10.76 17.13
CA ALA A 221 15.29 -11.74 16.69
C ALA A 221 16.35 -11.15 15.76
N ILE A 222 15.94 -10.30 14.82
CA ILE A 222 16.85 -9.56 13.92
C ILE A 222 17.77 -8.65 14.74
N SER A 223 17.22 -7.89 15.71
CA SER A 223 18.03 -7.05 16.59
C SER A 223 18.99 -7.86 17.48
N LEU A 224 18.54 -8.97 18.08
CA LEU A 224 19.40 -9.82 18.92
C LEU A 224 20.48 -10.57 18.13
N SER A 225 20.22 -10.85 16.85
CA SER A 225 21.20 -11.48 15.96
C SER A 225 22.21 -10.50 15.38
N ALA A 226 21.97 -9.19 15.46
CA ALA A 226 22.79 -8.13 14.88
C ALA A 226 23.07 -8.32 13.37
N VAL A 227 22.22 -9.07 12.65
CA VAL A 227 22.52 -9.53 11.28
C VAL A 227 22.49 -8.38 10.26
N LEU A 228 21.77 -7.30 10.58
CA LEU A 228 21.72 -6.08 9.77
C LEU A 228 22.51 -4.91 10.37
N ASP A 229 23.22 -5.08 11.50
CA ASP A 229 23.76 -3.96 12.31
C ASP A 229 25.15 -3.44 11.90
N ASN A 230 25.69 -3.89 10.76
CA ASN A 230 27.10 -3.68 10.37
C ASN A 230 27.47 -2.28 9.81
N GLY A 231 26.91 -1.18 10.34
CA GLY A 231 27.39 0.18 10.06
C GLY A 231 27.24 0.69 8.62
N THR A 232 26.83 -0.17 7.69
CA THR A 232 26.70 0.14 6.26
C THR A 232 25.30 -0.24 5.81
N PRO A 233 24.62 0.59 4.99
CA PRO A 233 23.31 0.26 4.45
C PRO A 233 23.34 -1.10 3.73
N CYS A 234 22.36 -1.95 4.01
CA CYS A 234 22.37 -3.34 3.58
C CYS A 234 20.97 -3.89 3.32
N PHE A 235 20.89 -4.99 2.59
CA PHE A 235 19.66 -5.71 2.34
C PHE A 235 19.88 -7.22 2.31
N VAL A 236 18.82 -7.98 2.52
CA VAL A 236 18.82 -9.44 2.40
C VAL A 236 17.45 -9.92 1.93
N LYS A 237 17.44 -10.93 1.05
CA LYS A 237 16.20 -11.58 0.62
C LYS A 237 15.63 -12.38 1.78
N VAL A 238 14.33 -12.25 2.03
CA VAL A 238 13.64 -13.00 3.08
C VAL A 238 13.43 -14.44 2.59
N PRO A 239 13.98 -15.46 3.29
CA PRO A 239 13.78 -16.87 2.94
C PRO A 239 12.31 -17.27 3.10
N LYS A 240 11.89 -18.25 2.30
CA LYS A 240 10.51 -18.77 2.30
C LYS A 240 10.03 -19.20 3.70
N GLN A 241 10.90 -19.84 4.48
CA GLN A 241 10.60 -20.31 5.85
C GLN A 241 10.17 -19.17 6.78
N MET A 242 10.72 -17.96 6.60
CA MET A 242 10.34 -16.80 7.43
C MET A 242 8.99 -16.21 7.00
N LEU A 243 8.50 -16.56 5.81
CA LEU A 243 7.20 -16.11 5.32
C LEU A 243 6.04 -16.95 5.86
N ASP A 244 6.31 -18.10 6.48
CA ASP A 244 5.30 -19.01 7.07
C ASP A 244 4.52 -18.36 8.23
N VAL A 245 4.95 -17.18 8.69
CA VAL A 245 4.20 -16.30 9.60
C VAL A 245 2.84 -15.90 8.99
N TYR A 246 2.77 -15.80 7.66
CA TYR A 246 1.50 -15.61 6.97
C TYR A 246 0.75 -16.94 6.89
N GLN A 247 -0.49 -16.96 7.39
CA GLN A 247 -1.35 -18.16 7.42
C GLN A 247 -1.76 -18.69 6.01
N TRP A 248 -1.39 -18.01 4.92
CA TRP A 248 -1.88 -18.28 3.57
C TRP A 248 -0.73 -18.36 2.57
N ASP A 249 -0.37 -19.57 2.12
CA ASP A 249 0.76 -19.83 1.21
C ASP A 249 0.66 -19.10 -0.14
N GLU A 250 -0.55 -18.85 -0.63
CA GLU A 250 -0.81 -18.11 -1.89
C GLU A 250 -0.38 -16.63 -1.82
N TYR A 251 -0.21 -16.10 -0.61
CA TYR A 251 0.23 -14.74 -0.33
C TYR A 251 1.77 -14.62 -0.24
N THR A 252 2.49 -15.75 -0.19
CA THR A 252 3.93 -15.81 0.07
C THR A 252 4.75 -16.42 -1.05
N ARG A 253 4.14 -17.30 -1.86
CA ARG A 253 4.83 -17.94 -3.01
C ARG A 253 5.11 -16.95 -4.14
N ASP A 254 6.22 -17.17 -4.84
CA ASP A 254 6.57 -16.44 -6.06
C ASP A 254 5.71 -16.94 -7.22
N VAL A 255 5.43 -16.08 -8.20
CA VAL A 255 4.55 -16.39 -9.35
C VAL A 255 5.01 -17.62 -10.13
N ASP A 256 6.32 -17.88 -10.14
CA ASP A 256 6.92 -18.99 -10.87
C ASP A 256 6.99 -20.30 -10.03
N ASP A 257 6.57 -20.31 -8.75
CA ASP A 257 6.56 -21.50 -7.88
C ASP A 257 5.40 -22.46 -8.25
N LYS A 258 5.68 -23.39 -9.17
CA LYS A 258 4.79 -24.54 -9.48
C LYS A 258 4.90 -25.65 -8.43
N GLY A 259 4.50 -25.35 -7.20
CA GLY A 259 4.46 -26.30 -6.08
C GLY A 259 3.20 -27.18 -6.05
N VAL A 260 3.08 -28.03 -5.02
CA VAL A 260 1.85 -28.80 -4.72
C VAL A 260 0.86 -27.88 -4.00
N GLY A 261 -0.29 -27.55 -4.62
CA GLY A 261 -1.31 -26.66 -4.05
C GLY A 261 -1.90 -25.67 -5.07
N GLU A 262 -2.62 -24.65 -4.59
CA GLU A 262 -3.49 -23.77 -5.41
C GLU A 262 -2.78 -22.71 -6.29
N ASP A 263 -1.55 -22.83 -6.79
CA ASP A 263 -0.89 -21.70 -7.50
C ASP A 263 -0.83 -20.34 -6.72
N PRO A 264 0.22 -19.53 -6.91
CA PRO A 264 0.27 -18.19 -6.33
C PRO A 264 -0.75 -17.28 -7.04
N LYS A 265 -1.63 -16.62 -6.29
CA LYS A 265 -2.67 -15.72 -6.86
C LYS A 265 -2.61 -14.29 -6.35
N PHE A 266 -1.89 -14.04 -5.25
CA PHE A 266 -1.96 -12.77 -4.52
C PHE A 266 -0.60 -12.10 -4.33
N ASN A 267 0.44 -12.57 -5.01
CA ASN A 267 1.81 -12.06 -4.88
C ASN A 267 2.52 -12.07 -6.23
N PHE A 268 3.21 -10.97 -6.56
CA PHE A 268 4.24 -10.93 -7.61
C PHE A 268 5.49 -10.17 -7.16
N GLY A 269 5.72 -10.13 -5.85
CA GLY A 269 6.88 -9.53 -5.21
C GLY A 269 7.77 -10.54 -4.50
N SER A 270 9.08 -10.28 -4.53
CA SER A 270 10.08 -10.96 -3.75
C SER A 270 10.51 -10.10 -2.55
N MET A 271 10.25 -10.60 -1.35
CA MET A 271 10.43 -9.84 -0.11
C MET A 271 11.90 -9.77 0.30
N HIS A 272 12.30 -8.60 0.74
CA HIS A 272 13.61 -8.28 1.27
C HIS A 272 13.48 -7.47 2.56
N PHE A 273 14.40 -7.69 3.49
CA PHE A 273 14.68 -6.72 4.55
C PHE A 273 15.77 -5.77 4.09
N VAL A 274 15.61 -4.49 4.39
CA VAL A 274 16.57 -3.45 4.02
C VAL A 274 16.75 -2.45 5.16
N ARG A 275 17.99 -2.04 5.40
CA ARG A 275 18.34 -0.90 6.23
C ARG A 275 19.07 0.12 5.37
N PHE A 276 18.47 1.30 5.18
CA PHE A 276 19.04 2.36 4.35
C PHE A 276 19.99 3.29 5.11
N GLY A 277 19.82 3.39 6.42
CA GLY A 277 20.66 4.23 7.27
C GLY A 277 21.99 3.56 7.64
N PRO A 278 23.00 4.33 8.05
CA PRO A 278 24.32 3.81 8.40
C PRO A 278 24.40 3.23 9.82
N TYR A 279 23.52 3.60 10.76
CA TYR A 279 23.62 3.20 12.17
C TYR A 279 22.81 1.93 12.49
N SER A 280 23.20 1.22 13.56
CA SER A 280 22.53 0.00 14.03
C SER A 280 21.12 0.22 14.57
N GLY A 281 20.80 1.46 14.99
CA GLY A 281 19.45 1.83 15.42
C GLY A 281 18.52 2.29 14.30
N ASP A 282 19.02 2.37 13.06
CA ASP A 282 18.21 2.85 11.94
C ASP A 282 17.12 1.85 11.57
N PRO A 283 15.97 2.32 11.09
CA PRO A 283 14.83 1.46 10.80
C PRO A 283 15.15 0.44 9.70
N ILE A 284 14.62 -0.77 9.89
CA ILE A 284 14.59 -1.82 8.89
C ILE A 284 13.22 -1.77 8.23
N TRP A 285 13.19 -1.83 6.90
CA TRP A 285 11.97 -1.84 6.11
C TRP A 285 11.79 -3.17 5.40
N THR A 286 10.54 -3.46 5.03
CA THR A 286 10.22 -4.56 4.14
C THR A 286 9.98 -4.04 2.72
N VAL A 287 10.67 -4.63 1.75
CA VAL A 287 10.57 -4.26 0.33
C VAL A 287 10.29 -5.50 -0.50
N ASP A 288 9.22 -5.46 -1.28
CA ASP A 288 9.02 -6.39 -2.39
C ASP A 288 9.67 -5.80 -3.65
N ILE A 289 10.55 -6.56 -4.28
CA ILE A 289 10.99 -6.31 -5.66
C ILE A 289 10.07 -7.10 -6.58
N MET A 290 9.61 -6.51 -7.69
CA MET A 290 8.81 -7.25 -8.65
C MET A 290 9.52 -8.54 -9.10
N SER A 291 8.79 -9.66 -9.10
CA SER A 291 9.30 -10.95 -9.54
C SER A 291 10.00 -10.83 -10.89
N ARG A 292 11.11 -11.57 -11.05
CA ARG A 292 11.99 -11.55 -12.23
C ARG A 292 12.90 -10.30 -12.32
N GLN A 293 12.80 -9.34 -11.41
CA GLN A 293 13.76 -8.23 -11.27
C GLN A 293 14.80 -8.46 -10.15
N ASP A 294 14.79 -9.60 -9.46
CA ASP A 294 15.73 -9.92 -8.36
C ASP A 294 17.22 -9.79 -8.74
N LYS A 295 17.56 -10.05 -10.00
CA LYS A 295 18.94 -9.92 -10.51
C LYS A 295 19.45 -8.48 -10.45
N ASP A 296 18.54 -7.51 -10.50
CA ASP A 296 18.81 -6.08 -10.42
C ASP A 296 18.70 -5.53 -8.99
N ALA A 297 18.52 -6.38 -7.95
CA ALA A 297 18.32 -5.94 -6.57
C ALA A 297 19.39 -4.95 -6.09
N GLN A 298 20.67 -5.14 -6.46
CA GLN A 298 21.73 -4.20 -6.11
C GLN A 298 21.52 -2.80 -6.70
N ALA A 299 21.02 -2.73 -7.94
CA ALA A 299 20.73 -1.46 -8.60
C ALA A 299 19.52 -0.79 -7.95
N ILE A 300 18.44 -1.56 -7.78
CA ILE A 300 17.17 -1.13 -7.17
C ILE A 300 17.40 -0.56 -5.78
N PHE A 301 18.08 -1.29 -4.89
CA PHE A 301 18.37 -0.79 -3.55
C PHE A 301 19.35 0.39 -3.54
N GLY A 302 20.25 0.48 -4.52
CA GLY A 302 21.11 1.66 -4.69
C GLY A 302 20.31 2.93 -4.98
N TYR A 303 19.29 2.83 -5.83
CA TYR A 303 18.38 3.95 -6.14
C TYR A 303 17.44 4.26 -4.98
N LEU A 304 16.83 3.23 -4.36
CA LEU A 304 15.98 3.40 -3.18
C LEU A 304 16.73 4.06 -2.03
N GLN A 305 17.99 3.69 -1.80
CA GLN A 305 18.81 4.30 -0.76
C GLN A 305 19.00 5.80 -1.01
N ALA A 306 19.31 6.21 -2.25
CA ALA A 306 19.49 7.61 -2.58
C ALA A 306 18.22 8.43 -2.29
N ASP A 307 17.05 7.87 -2.59
CA ASP A 307 15.76 8.51 -2.29
C ASP A 307 15.39 8.47 -0.78
N ALA A 308 15.70 7.36 -0.10
CA ALA A 308 15.42 7.18 1.33
C ALA A 308 16.30 8.06 2.23
N VAL A 309 17.54 8.34 1.84
CA VAL A 309 18.44 9.26 2.57
C VAL A 309 17.87 10.69 2.59
N ALA A 310 17.12 11.09 1.55
CA ALA A 310 16.42 12.37 1.50
C ALA A 310 15.07 12.36 2.24
N GLY A 311 14.67 11.23 2.84
CA GLY A 311 13.37 11.04 3.45
C GLY A 311 13.13 11.93 4.68
N PHE A 312 12.02 12.68 4.64
CA PHE A 312 11.51 13.47 5.75
C PHE A 312 9.97 13.54 5.68
N PRO A 313 9.24 13.46 6.81
CA PRO A 313 9.69 13.44 8.21
C PRO A 313 10.11 12.06 8.75
N ILE A 314 9.84 10.97 8.03
CA ILE A 314 10.23 9.62 8.42
C ILE A 314 11.65 9.36 7.88
N PRO A 315 12.68 9.30 8.74
CA PRO A 315 14.05 9.12 8.29
C PRO A 315 14.24 7.77 7.60
N PHE A 316 15.05 7.76 6.54
CA PHE A 316 15.40 6.55 5.80
C PHE A 316 14.20 5.81 5.20
N TYR A 317 13.06 6.48 5.06
CA TYR A 317 11.92 6.01 4.29
C TYR A 317 11.88 6.81 2.96
N PRO A 318 11.64 6.19 1.79
CA PRO A 318 11.75 6.85 0.49
C PRO A 318 11.05 8.22 0.45
N ASN A 319 11.78 9.28 0.14
CA ASN A 319 11.23 10.63 0.04
C ASN A 319 10.11 10.70 -0.99
N CYS A 320 10.22 9.99 -2.12
CA CYS A 320 9.18 10.00 -3.14
C CYS A 320 7.81 9.53 -2.59
N ILE A 321 7.77 8.52 -1.71
CA ILE A 321 6.53 8.09 -1.06
C ILE A 321 6.02 9.19 -0.12
N GLN A 322 6.90 9.83 0.66
CA GLN A 322 6.50 10.88 1.61
C GLN A 322 5.94 12.12 0.89
N GLN A 323 6.50 12.47 -0.27
CA GLN A 323 5.96 13.52 -1.14
C GLN A 323 4.59 13.12 -1.68
N ALA A 324 4.45 11.90 -2.21
CA ALA A 324 3.17 11.40 -2.72
C ALA A 324 2.10 11.37 -1.61
N ASP A 325 2.44 10.93 -0.39
CA ASP A 325 1.57 11.00 0.79
C ASP A 325 1.10 12.43 1.02
N SER A 326 2.04 13.38 1.10
CA SER A 326 1.74 14.79 1.33
C SER A 326 0.81 15.38 0.27
N PHE A 327 0.98 15.03 -1.01
CA PHE A 327 0.11 15.49 -2.08
C PHE A 327 -1.25 14.78 -2.12
N SER A 328 -1.32 13.55 -1.59
CA SER A 328 -2.55 12.74 -1.64
C SER A 328 -3.57 13.13 -0.57
N ARG A 329 -3.10 13.74 0.52
CA ARG A 329 -3.96 14.14 1.65
C ARG A 329 -5.02 15.13 1.18
N VAL A 330 -6.28 14.77 1.46
CA VAL A 330 -7.41 15.70 1.45
C VAL A 330 -7.57 16.11 2.91
N ALA A 331 -7.21 17.34 3.27
CA ALA A 331 -7.18 17.77 4.67
C ALA A 331 -7.66 19.21 4.84
N ASP A 332 -8.07 19.53 6.06
CA ASP A 332 -8.48 20.86 6.51
C ASP A 332 -9.45 21.54 5.52
N ILE A 333 -8.98 22.56 4.80
CA ILE A 333 -9.77 23.37 3.87
C ILE A 333 -10.42 22.50 2.77
N ASP A 334 -9.73 21.48 2.27
CA ASP A 334 -10.31 20.63 1.23
C ASP A 334 -11.51 19.85 1.76
N LEU A 335 -11.44 19.39 3.01
CA LEU A 335 -12.56 18.69 3.65
C LEU A 335 -13.72 19.62 3.96
N ASP A 336 -13.44 20.82 4.45
CA ASP A 336 -14.46 21.85 4.70
C ASP A 336 -15.22 22.18 3.41
N ILE A 337 -14.51 22.33 2.29
CA ILE A 337 -15.11 22.56 0.98
C ILE A 337 -15.99 21.37 0.57
N ILE A 338 -15.52 20.13 0.73
CA ILE A 338 -16.31 18.95 0.35
C ILE A 338 -17.55 18.80 1.25
N GLU A 339 -17.43 19.09 2.55
CA GLU A 339 -18.54 19.07 3.50
C GLU A 339 -19.58 20.14 3.18
N ASP A 340 -19.15 21.36 2.88
CA ASP A 340 -20.02 22.44 2.43
C ASP A 340 -20.79 22.06 1.16
N ASN A 341 -20.08 21.54 0.15
CA ASN A 341 -20.71 21.08 -1.09
C ASN A 341 -21.69 19.92 -0.85
N LEU A 342 -21.39 19.00 0.07
CA LEU A 342 -22.33 17.94 0.45
C LEU A 342 -23.60 18.52 1.09
N VAL A 343 -23.45 19.44 2.03
CA VAL A 343 -24.58 20.09 2.69
C VAL A 343 -25.43 20.87 1.69
N ASP A 344 -24.81 21.64 0.80
CA ASP A 344 -25.51 22.40 -0.24
C ASP A 344 -26.25 21.48 -1.21
N ALA A 345 -25.65 20.38 -1.64
CA ALA A 345 -26.32 19.38 -2.47
C ALA A 345 -27.56 18.77 -1.77
N ILE A 346 -27.47 18.53 -0.45
CA ILE A 346 -28.61 18.06 0.34
C ILE A 346 -29.70 19.14 0.45
N ARG A 347 -29.32 20.41 0.65
CA ARG A 347 -30.26 21.55 0.69
C ARG A 347 -31.05 21.66 -0.61
N GLU A 348 -30.35 21.57 -1.75
CA GLU A 348 -30.98 21.56 -3.07
C GLU A 348 -31.94 20.35 -3.22
N GLN A 349 -31.52 19.17 -2.77
CA GLN A 349 -32.32 17.94 -2.87
C GLN A 349 -33.62 17.99 -2.03
N VAL A 350 -33.59 18.55 -0.83
CA VAL A 350 -34.78 18.64 0.05
C VAL A 350 -35.70 19.81 -0.30
N GLY A 351 -35.22 20.76 -1.11
CA GLY A 351 -35.92 21.95 -1.57
C GLY A 351 -36.01 23.07 -0.53
N GLU A 352 -36.37 24.26 -1.00
CA GLU A 352 -36.33 25.53 -0.22
C GLU A 352 -37.11 25.47 1.10
N THR A 353 -38.24 24.76 1.13
CA THR A 353 -39.09 24.66 2.34
C THR A 353 -38.41 23.90 3.48
N LYS A 354 -37.52 22.94 3.17
CA LYS A 354 -36.86 22.07 4.17
C LYS A 354 -35.37 22.40 4.37
N ALA A 355 -34.77 23.21 3.50
CA ALA A 355 -33.38 23.66 3.63
C ALA A 355 -33.06 24.27 5.02
N PRO A 356 -33.94 25.08 5.67
CA PRO A 356 -33.65 25.59 7.02
C PRO A 356 -33.47 24.51 8.09
N VAL A 357 -34.04 23.31 7.90
CA VAL A 357 -33.86 22.18 8.83
C VAL A 357 -32.44 21.62 8.71
N VAL A 358 -31.89 21.56 7.50
CA VAL A 358 -30.51 21.11 7.23
C VAL A 358 -29.52 22.10 7.87
N ASP A 359 -29.76 23.40 7.72
CA ASP A 359 -28.93 24.45 8.33
C ASP A 359 -28.95 24.39 9.85
N ALA A 360 -30.13 24.18 10.45
CA ALA A 360 -30.26 24.03 11.89
C ALA A 360 -29.52 22.79 12.42
N LEU A 361 -29.57 21.67 11.70
CA LEU A 361 -28.84 20.44 12.05
C LEU A 361 -27.32 20.64 11.99
N ARG A 362 -26.82 21.36 10.98
CA ARG A 362 -25.41 21.72 10.86
C ARG A 362 -24.91 22.57 12.04
N LEU A 363 -25.76 23.42 12.60
CA LEU A 363 -25.42 24.24 13.78
C LEU A 363 -25.59 23.50 15.12
N ALA A 364 -26.39 22.43 15.12
CA ALA A 364 -26.70 21.63 16.30
C ALA A 364 -25.74 20.45 16.52
N SER A 365 -24.81 20.19 15.60
CA SER A 365 -23.79 19.16 15.75
C SER A 365 -22.90 19.45 16.97
N ASP A 366 -22.81 18.42 17.81
CA ASP A 366 -21.93 18.29 18.96
C ASP A 366 -22.14 19.19 20.19
N VAL A 367 -23.37 19.25 20.70
CA VAL A 367 -23.68 19.84 22.01
C VAL A 367 -22.99 19.09 23.18
N ALA A 368 -22.55 17.85 22.97
CA ALA A 368 -21.94 17.00 23.98
C ALA A 368 -20.42 17.17 24.10
N ALA A 369 -19.68 17.38 23.01
CA ALA A 369 -18.24 17.67 23.04
C ALA A 369 -17.92 19.05 23.62
N ARG A 370 -18.86 20.00 23.57
CA ARG A 370 -18.77 21.31 24.26
C ARG A 370 -18.63 21.21 25.79
N ARG A 371 -18.77 20.01 26.38
CA ARG A 371 -18.47 19.77 27.81
C ARG A 371 -17.00 19.52 28.11
N TYR A 372 -16.17 19.27 27.10
CA TYR A 372 -14.75 18.91 27.24
C TYR A 372 -13.78 19.95 26.64
N GLU A 373 -14.30 21.07 26.15
CA GLU A 373 -13.57 22.35 26.00
C GLU A 373 -13.77 23.21 27.25
#